data_AF-A0A2H5W0U4-F1
#
_entry.id   AF-A0A2H5W0U4-F1
#
_cell.length_a   1.000
_cell.length_b   1.000
_cell.length_c   1.000
_cell.angle_alpha   90.00
_cell.angle_beta   90.00
_cell.angle_gamma   90.00
#
_symmetry.space_group_name_H-M   'P 1'
#
loop_
_entity.id
_entity.type
_entity.pdbx_description
1 polymer ?
#
loop_
_entity_poly.entity_id
_entity_poly.type
_entity_poly.pdbx_seq_one_letter_code
_entity_poly.pdbx_strand_id
1 'polypeptide(L)'
;MPCIAGIDIGTGFTKAVLMDVEDGGGDAPKEARLLGRGIVRTGAHLEEAAERALDQALQAAGRDRHEVVYVAATGFGRYAIGWRDIQITEITSGARGAVWFFPRATAVLDIGNQSTRAIRLDARGKVGAFKMNEKCAAGSGSFLMRAAKYLQVELEEIGELSLRATHPQPISSVCAVLAETEIINHVSAGAAIEDIVRGIHNSLADRAVLLLRRVGIGDGSGGGAQPSASAGIVFIGGVARQRGMVAALEERLGLPVRVPPDCEFVCAVGAALLGLHRWRRLYETSSPSS
;
A
#
# COMPACT_ATOMS: atom_id res chain seq x y z
N MET A 1 0.82 1.30 28.82
CA MET A 1 0.05 2.36 28.16
C MET A 1 -0.79 1.73 27.07
N PRO A 2 -2.10 1.99 27.02
CA PRO A 2 -2.99 1.37 26.04
C PRO A 2 -2.57 1.72 24.60
N CYS A 3 -2.73 0.79 23.69
CA CYS A 3 -2.44 0.96 22.27
C CYS A 3 -3.51 0.31 21.38
N ILE A 4 -3.59 0.78 20.14
CA ILE A 4 -4.48 0.25 19.10
C ILE A 4 -3.63 -0.53 18.10
N ALA A 5 -4.08 -1.74 17.75
CA ALA A 5 -3.49 -2.52 16.67
C ALA A 5 -4.24 -2.31 15.35
N GLY A 6 -3.48 -2.09 14.28
CA GLY A 6 -3.98 -2.15 12.91
C GLY A 6 -3.32 -3.30 12.18
N ILE A 7 -4.12 -4.22 11.62
CA ILE A 7 -3.61 -5.44 11.00
C ILE A 7 -4.11 -5.53 9.56
N ASP A 8 -3.20 -5.42 8.61
CA ASP A 8 -3.44 -5.58 7.18
C ASP A 8 -3.05 -6.99 6.71
N ILE A 9 -4.06 -7.84 6.51
CA ILE A 9 -3.90 -9.22 6.07
C ILE A 9 -3.96 -9.25 4.55
N GLY A 10 -2.83 -8.96 3.90
CA GLY A 10 -2.68 -8.99 2.45
C GLY A 10 -2.47 -10.40 1.89
N THR A 11 -2.50 -10.54 0.57
CA THR A 11 -2.31 -11.85 -0.11
C THR A 11 -0.87 -12.34 -0.13
N GLY A 12 0.12 -11.44 -0.04
CA GLY A 12 1.54 -11.81 0.04
C GLY A 12 2.13 -11.67 1.44
N PHE A 13 1.80 -10.57 2.11
CA PHE A 13 2.32 -10.22 3.42
C PHE A 13 1.20 -9.73 4.33
N THR A 14 1.26 -10.15 5.59
CA THR A 14 0.45 -9.64 6.70
C THR A 14 1.30 -8.64 7.47
N LYS A 15 0.73 -7.46 7.73
CA LYS A 15 1.41 -6.35 8.41
C LYS A 15 0.60 -5.93 9.62
N ALA A 16 1.26 -5.73 10.75
CA ALA A 16 0.66 -5.15 11.94
C ALA A 16 1.40 -3.88 12.33
N VAL A 17 0.64 -2.93 12.87
CA VAL A 17 1.18 -1.73 13.52
C VAL A 17 0.52 -1.52 14.86
N LEU A 18 1.28 -0.94 15.80
CA LEU A 18 0.77 -0.46 17.06
C LEU A 18 0.79 1.05 17.08
N MET A 19 -0.30 1.65 17.55
CA MET A 19 -0.43 3.09 17.66
C MET A 19 -0.86 3.47 19.05
N ASP A 20 -0.26 4.54 19.54
CA ASP A 20 -0.54 5.08 20.86
C ASP A 20 -1.98 5.59 20.96
N VAL A 21 -2.55 5.41 22.15
CA VAL A 21 -3.88 5.91 22.51
C VAL A 21 -3.80 7.25 23.22
N GLU A 22 -2.64 7.66 23.75
CA GLU A 22 -2.51 8.87 24.59
C GLU A 22 -3.27 10.07 24.01
N ASP A 23 -4.29 10.50 24.76
CA ASP A 23 -4.85 11.83 24.66
C ASP A 23 -3.84 12.78 25.30
N GLY A 24 -3.43 13.80 24.55
CA GLY A 24 -2.52 14.80 25.10
C GLY A 24 -3.12 15.40 26.37
N GLY A 25 -2.42 15.27 27.50
CA GLY A 25 -2.63 16.21 28.60
C GLY A 25 -2.27 17.62 28.12
N GLY A 26 -3.27 18.49 27.99
CA GLY A 26 -3.15 19.88 27.55
C GLY A 26 -4.15 20.27 26.44
N ASP A 27 -4.27 21.57 26.14
CA ASP A 27 -5.22 22.17 25.18
C ASP A 27 -4.99 21.82 23.68
N ALA A 28 -4.12 20.84 23.37
CA ALA A 28 -3.83 20.44 21.99
C ALA A 28 -3.92 18.91 21.82
N PRO A 29 -4.67 18.39 20.84
CA PRO A 29 -4.67 16.96 20.53
C PRO A 29 -3.28 16.55 20.01
N LYS A 30 -2.61 15.64 20.72
CA LYS A 30 -1.37 15.01 20.21
C LYS A 30 -1.67 14.24 18.92
N GLU A 31 -0.78 14.36 17.94
CA GLU A 31 -0.81 13.52 16.74
C GLU A 31 -0.64 12.04 17.13
N ALA A 32 -1.43 11.16 16.49
CA ALA A 32 -1.34 9.73 16.75
C ALA A 32 0.07 9.21 16.40
N ARG A 33 0.69 8.46 17.33
CA ARG A 33 2.09 8.04 17.22
C ARG A 33 2.21 6.55 16.96
N LEU A 34 3.00 6.18 15.95
CA LEU A 34 3.36 4.79 15.66
C LEU A 34 4.37 4.28 16.70
N LEU A 35 4.09 3.15 17.32
CA LEU A 35 4.90 2.55 18.39
C LEU A 35 5.76 1.39 17.89
N GLY A 36 5.20 0.54 17.01
CA GLY A 36 5.88 -0.65 16.51
C GLY A 36 5.24 -1.19 15.24
N ARG A 37 5.99 -2.02 14.53
CA ARG A 37 5.62 -2.59 13.23
C ARG A 37 6.04 -4.06 13.18
N GLY A 38 5.24 -4.88 12.51
CA GLY A 38 5.58 -6.27 12.24
C GLY A 38 5.10 -6.69 10.86
N ILE A 39 5.90 -7.47 10.14
CA ILE A 39 5.60 -7.93 8.79
C ILE A 39 6.04 -9.38 8.61
N VAL A 40 5.10 -10.21 8.16
CA VAL A 40 5.35 -11.62 7.89
C VAL A 40 4.76 -12.02 6.55
N ARG A 41 5.27 -13.10 5.95
CA ARG A 41 4.60 -13.74 4.82
C ARG A 41 3.24 -14.28 5.26
N THR A 42 2.19 -14.01 4.48
CA THR A 42 0.82 -14.38 4.82
C THR A 42 0.64 -15.91 4.87
N GLY A 43 1.09 -16.63 3.84
CA GLY A 43 0.91 -18.08 3.75
C GLY A 43 -0.57 -18.52 3.71
N ALA A 44 -0.82 -19.78 4.05
CA ALA A 44 -2.17 -20.37 4.05
C ALA A 44 -2.95 -20.12 5.35
N HIS A 45 -2.25 -19.90 6.46
CA HIS A 45 -2.83 -19.75 7.80
C HIS A 45 -2.93 -18.28 8.18
N LEU A 46 -4.02 -17.63 7.74
CA LEU A 46 -4.19 -16.18 7.85
C LEU A 46 -4.19 -15.65 9.29
N GLU A 47 -4.84 -16.37 10.20
CA GLU A 47 -4.92 -15.98 11.62
C GLU A 47 -3.55 -16.10 12.30
N GLU A 48 -2.82 -17.19 12.09
CA GLU A 48 -1.45 -17.33 12.59
C GLU A 48 -0.49 -16.27 12.03
N ALA A 49 -0.65 -15.89 10.76
CA ALA A 49 0.13 -14.80 10.18
C ALA A 49 -0.20 -13.45 10.81
N ALA A 50 -1.46 -13.20 11.18
CA ALA A 50 -1.86 -12.00 11.89
C ALA A 50 -1.29 -11.95 13.31
N GLU A 51 -1.32 -13.07 14.05
CA GLU A 51 -0.71 -13.16 15.38
C GLU A 51 0.80 -12.91 15.32
N ARG A 52 1.52 -13.59 14.42
CA ARG A 52 2.97 -13.37 14.28
C ARG A 52 3.34 -11.94 13.88
N ALA A 53 2.54 -11.31 13.01
CA ALA A 53 2.74 -9.90 12.66
C ALA A 53 2.53 -9.00 13.88
N LEU A 54 1.48 -9.25 14.67
CA LEU A 54 1.19 -8.51 15.89
C LEU A 54 2.30 -8.70 16.95
N ASP A 55 2.78 -9.92 17.14
CA ASP A 55 3.87 -10.24 18.06
C ASP A 55 5.15 -9.47 17.69
N GLN A 56 5.50 -9.41 16.41
CA GLN A 56 6.64 -8.61 15.96
C GLN A 56 6.43 -7.12 16.23
N ALA A 57 5.21 -6.59 16.03
CA ALA A 57 4.90 -5.20 16.32
C ALA A 57 4.97 -4.88 17.81
N LEU A 58 4.51 -5.80 18.68
CA LEU A 58 4.60 -5.73 20.14
C LEU A 58 6.06 -5.73 20.60
N GLN A 59 6.86 -6.66 20.11
CA GLN A 59 8.29 -6.74 20.40
C GLN A 59 9.03 -5.45 19.98
N ALA A 60 8.76 -4.96 18.77
CA ALA A 60 9.37 -3.73 18.27
C ALA A 60 8.98 -2.49 19.09
N ALA A 61 7.77 -2.49 19.70
CA ALA A 61 7.28 -1.41 20.54
C ALA A 61 7.69 -1.55 22.02
N GLY A 62 8.20 -2.70 22.45
CA GLY A 62 8.37 -3.02 23.87
C GLY A 62 7.04 -3.01 24.63
N ARG A 63 5.99 -3.58 24.02
CA ARG A 63 4.62 -3.62 24.56
C ARG A 63 4.15 -5.05 24.75
N ASP A 64 3.24 -5.24 25.69
CA ASP A 64 2.59 -6.52 25.95
C ASP A 64 1.21 -6.61 25.29
N ARG A 65 0.77 -7.83 24.96
CA ARG A 65 -0.52 -8.06 24.27
C ARG A 65 -1.73 -7.49 25.02
N HIS A 66 -1.69 -7.50 26.35
CA HIS A 66 -2.76 -6.98 27.21
C HIS A 66 -2.88 -5.45 27.16
N GLU A 67 -1.88 -4.74 26.64
CA GLU A 67 -1.93 -3.29 26.40
C GLU A 67 -2.67 -2.93 25.11
N VAL A 68 -2.95 -3.92 24.23
CA VAL A 68 -3.73 -3.71 23.00
C VAL A 68 -5.21 -3.70 23.34
N VAL A 69 -5.80 -2.51 23.39
CA VAL A 69 -7.20 -2.30 23.82
C VAL A 69 -8.21 -2.29 22.68
N TYR A 70 -7.73 -2.29 21.43
CA TYR A 70 -8.58 -2.35 20.25
C TYR A 70 -7.80 -2.83 19.03
N VAL A 71 -8.44 -3.65 18.20
CA VAL A 71 -7.86 -4.27 17.01
C VAL A 71 -8.72 -3.95 15.79
N ALA A 72 -8.11 -3.27 14.81
CA ALA A 72 -8.71 -2.98 13.51
C ALA A 72 -8.07 -3.83 12.41
N ALA A 73 -8.86 -4.70 11.79
CA ALA A 73 -8.42 -5.56 10.69
C ALA A 73 -8.74 -4.94 9.32
N THR A 74 -7.81 -5.06 8.37
CA THR A 74 -7.95 -4.64 6.97
C THR A 74 -7.28 -5.65 6.03
N GLY A 75 -7.34 -5.40 4.72
CA GLY A 75 -6.79 -6.28 3.69
C GLY A 75 -7.76 -7.37 3.27
N PHE A 76 -7.31 -8.23 2.37
CA PHE A 76 -8.08 -9.37 1.83
C PHE A 76 -8.56 -10.30 2.95
N GLY A 77 -7.67 -10.65 3.88
CA GLY A 77 -7.93 -11.59 4.96
C GLY A 77 -8.58 -10.97 6.20
N ARG A 78 -9.07 -9.72 6.17
CA ARG A 78 -9.63 -9.00 7.34
C ARG A 78 -10.71 -9.73 8.13
N TYR A 79 -11.38 -10.70 7.49
CA TYR A 79 -12.44 -11.50 8.12
C TYR A 79 -11.90 -12.70 8.91
N ALA A 80 -10.63 -13.05 8.73
CA ALA A 80 -10.05 -14.30 9.21
C ALA A 80 -9.71 -14.30 10.71
N ILE A 81 -9.53 -13.14 11.34
CA ILE A 81 -9.17 -13.06 12.77
C ILE A 81 -10.38 -12.84 13.66
N GLY A 82 -10.75 -13.82 14.48
CA GLY A 82 -11.95 -13.75 15.33
C GLY A 82 -11.85 -12.71 16.46
N TRP A 83 -10.64 -12.38 16.86
CA TRP A 83 -10.30 -11.49 17.98
C TRP A 83 -10.15 -10.00 17.59
N ARG A 84 -10.64 -9.60 16.41
CA ARG A 84 -10.71 -8.20 15.99
C ARG A 84 -11.94 -7.50 16.57
N ASP A 85 -11.83 -6.20 16.84
CA ASP A 85 -12.98 -5.36 17.22
C ASP A 85 -13.70 -4.76 16.00
N ILE A 86 -12.96 -4.49 14.91
CA ILE A 86 -13.53 -3.97 13.67
C ILE A 86 -12.83 -4.52 12.43
N GLN A 87 -13.61 -4.65 11.36
CA GLN A 87 -13.12 -4.87 9.99
C GLN A 87 -13.33 -3.63 9.14
N ILE A 88 -12.30 -3.26 8.38
CA ILE A 88 -12.28 -2.08 7.52
C ILE A 88 -11.76 -2.49 6.15
N THR A 89 -12.30 -1.92 5.07
CA THR A 89 -11.78 -2.20 3.73
C THR A 89 -10.39 -1.57 3.56
N GLU A 90 -9.52 -2.24 2.80
CA GLU A 90 -8.19 -1.70 2.48
C GLU A 90 -8.25 -0.40 1.66
N ILE A 91 -9.36 -0.14 0.97
CA ILE A 91 -9.62 1.13 0.28
C ILE A 91 -9.73 2.27 1.31
N THR A 92 -10.58 2.09 2.33
CA THR A 92 -10.79 3.10 3.37
C THR A 92 -9.55 3.25 4.25
N SER A 93 -8.92 2.13 4.62
CA SER A 93 -7.69 2.13 5.41
C SER A 93 -6.54 2.78 4.64
N GLY A 94 -6.30 2.40 3.39
CA GLY A 94 -5.26 2.99 2.53
C GLY A 94 -5.46 4.49 2.32
N ALA A 95 -6.69 4.94 2.07
CA ALA A 95 -7.03 6.37 2.00
C ALA A 95 -6.70 7.11 3.31
N ARG A 96 -7.14 6.58 4.45
CA ARG A 96 -6.87 7.19 5.76
C ARG A 96 -5.38 7.26 6.07
N GLY A 97 -4.64 6.17 5.81
CA GLY A 97 -3.19 6.12 6.03
C GLY A 97 -2.44 7.08 5.12
N ALA A 98 -2.81 7.16 3.84
CA ALA A 98 -2.19 8.08 2.89
C ALA A 98 -2.38 9.55 3.30
N VAL A 99 -3.57 9.92 3.77
CA VAL A 99 -3.86 11.27 4.27
C VAL A 99 -3.08 11.59 5.55
N TRP A 100 -2.80 10.60 6.40
CA TRP A 100 -1.97 10.80 7.58
C TRP A 100 -0.51 11.17 7.23
N PHE A 101 0.08 10.49 6.25
CA PHE A 101 1.43 10.83 5.76
C PHE A 101 1.44 12.10 4.89
N PHE A 102 0.41 12.30 4.08
CA PHE A 102 0.31 13.41 3.13
C PHE A 102 -1.09 14.03 3.21
N PRO A 103 -1.33 15.04 4.08
CA PRO A 103 -2.67 15.62 4.29
C PRO A 103 -3.34 16.23 3.06
N ARG A 104 -2.54 16.53 2.01
CA ARG A 104 -3.01 17.07 0.73
C ARG A 104 -3.16 16.01 -0.37
N ALA A 105 -3.15 14.72 -0.02
CA ALA A 105 -3.34 13.64 -0.98
C ALA A 105 -4.67 13.79 -1.72
N THR A 106 -4.64 13.70 -3.05
CA THR A 106 -5.85 13.75 -3.91
C THR A 106 -6.19 12.38 -4.47
N ALA A 107 -5.20 11.48 -4.51
CA ALA A 107 -5.39 10.11 -4.91
C ALA A 107 -4.40 9.19 -4.19
N VAL A 108 -4.78 7.92 -4.11
CA VAL A 108 -3.91 6.82 -3.66
C VAL A 108 -3.82 5.81 -4.78
N LEU A 109 -2.60 5.45 -5.14
CA LEU A 109 -2.28 4.28 -5.94
C LEU A 109 -1.74 3.22 -4.99
N ASP A 110 -2.41 2.08 -4.88
CA ASP A 110 -1.98 0.95 -4.05
C ASP A 110 -1.65 -0.23 -4.98
N ILE A 111 -0.37 -0.61 -5.05
CA ILE A 111 0.07 -1.79 -5.80
C ILE A 111 0.62 -2.81 -4.82
N GLY A 112 -0.22 -3.80 -4.53
CA GLY A 112 0.11 -4.93 -3.67
C GLY A 112 0.64 -6.14 -4.44
N ASN A 113 0.61 -7.30 -3.79
CA ASN A 113 1.09 -8.56 -4.38
C ASN A 113 0.22 -9.04 -5.56
N GLN A 114 -1.10 -8.97 -5.43
CA GLN A 114 -2.05 -9.55 -6.41
C GLN A 114 -3.03 -8.54 -7.01
N SER A 115 -3.05 -7.31 -6.50
CA SER A 115 -4.04 -6.31 -6.89
C SER A 115 -3.41 -4.92 -6.99
N THR A 116 -4.01 -4.12 -7.86
CA THR A 116 -3.69 -2.70 -8.02
C THR A 116 -4.96 -1.88 -7.90
N ARG A 117 -4.92 -0.80 -7.14
CA ARG A 117 -6.07 0.04 -6.83
C ARG A 117 -5.72 1.51 -7.04
N ALA A 118 -6.63 2.21 -7.70
CA ALA A 118 -6.62 3.65 -7.78
C ALA A 118 -7.80 4.19 -6.97
N ILE A 119 -7.54 5.12 -6.07
CA ILE A 119 -8.52 5.70 -5.16
C ILE A 119 -8.45 7.20 -5.30
N ARG A 120 -9.54 7.84 -5.72
CA ARG A 120 -9.69 9.30 -5.69
C ARG A 120 -10.22 9.73 -4.33
N LEU A 121 -9.59 10.73 -3.76
CA LEU A 121 -9.99 11.34 -2.49
C LEU A 121 -10.81 12.60 -2.74
N ASP A 122 -11.80 12.86 -1.88
CA ASP A 122 -12.52 14.13 -1.84
C ASP A 122 -11.73 15.21 -1.07
N ALA A 123 -12.26 16.43 -1.02
CA ALA A 123 -11.62 17.55 -0.32
C ALA A 123 -11.43 17.34 1.20
N ARG A 124 -12.08 16.33 1.79
CA ARG A 124 -11.96 15.95 3.20
C ARG A 124 -11.03 14.74 3.39
N GLY A 125 -10.37 14.27 2.33
CA GLY A 125 -9.51 13.09 2.35
C GLY A 125 -10.27 11.77 2.45
N LYS A 126 -11.59 11.75 2.16
CA LYS A 126 -12.40 10.52 2.14
C LYS A 126 -12.43 9.92 0.75
N VAL A 127 -12.76 8.64 0.67
CA VAL A 127 -12.89 7.91 -0.60
C VAL A 127 -14.06 8.48 -1.40
N GLY A 128 -13.76 9.15 -2.52
CA GLY A 128 -14.77 9.65 -3.45
C GLY A 128 -15.10 8.65 -4.56
N ALA A 129 -14.08 8.01 -5.14
CA ALA A 129 -14.23 6.93 -6.11
C ALA A 129 -13.02 6.00 -6.06
N PHE A 130 -13.21 4.73 -6.45
CA PHE A 130 -12.09 3.80 -6.59
C PHE A 130 -12.31 2.86 -7.77
N LYS A 131 -11.19 2.35 -8.30
CA LYS A 131 -11.15 1.24 -9.25
C LYS A 131 -10.03 0.30 -8.85
N MET A 132 -10.23 -0.99 -9.11
CA MET A 132 -9.28 -2.05 -8.79
C MET A 132 -9.14 -3.00 -9.97
N ASN A 133 -7.97 -3.60 -10.10
CA ASN A 133 -7.72 -4.74 -10.96
C ASN A 133 -7.33 -5.93 -10.09
N GLU A 134 -8.26 -6.87 -9.92
CA GLU A 134 -8.06 -8.09 -9.09
C GLU A 134 -8.03 -9.38 -9.92
N LYS A 135 -8.37 -9.32 -11.22
CA LYS A 135 -8.46 -10.51 -12.09
C LYS A 135 -7.20 -10.77 -12.92
N CYS A 136 -6.19 -9.90 -12.83
CA CYS A 136 -5.00 -9.98 -13.66
C CYS A 136 -3.74 -9.68 -12.86
N ALA A 137 -2.95 -10.72 -12.58
CA ALA A 137 -1.67 -10.65 -11.87
C ALA A 137 -0.62 -9.75 -12.57
N ALA A 138 -0.79 -9.48 -13.86
CA ALA A 138 0.16 -8.71 -14.68
C ALA A 138 0.30 -7.24 -14.26
N GLY A 139 -0.65 -6.73 -13.47
CA GLY A 139 -0.63 -5.37 -12.96
C GLY A 139 -0.06 -5.21 -11.54
N SER A 140 0.50 -6.25 -10.93
CA SER A 140 0.78 -6.31 -9.49
C SER A 140 2.20 -6.76 -9.15
N GLY A 141 2.59 -6.70 -7.87
CA GLY A 141 3.93 -7.08 -7.41
C GLY A 141 4.32 -8.54 -7.68
N SER A 142 3.36 -9.44 -7.84
CA SER A 142 3.65 -10.82 -8.24
C SER A 142 4.28 -10.93 -9.62
N PHE A 143 4.01 -9.99 -10.53
CA PHE A 143 4.70 -9.93 -11.81
C PHE A 143 6.19 -9.64 -11.62
N LEU A 144 6.53 -8.67 -10.77
CA LEU A 144 7.92 -8.35 -10.43
C LEU A 144 8.63 -9.53 -9.75
N MET A 145 7.97 -10.22 -8.82
CA MET A 145 8.56 -11.39 -8.16
C MET A 145 8.85 -12.54 -9.15
N ARG A 146 7.97 -12.76 -10.14
CA ARG A 146 8.21 -13.76 -11.18
C ARG A 146 9.36 -13.33 -12.08
N ALA A 147 9.37 -12.08 -12.53
CA ALA A 147 10.45 -11.54 -13.35
C ALA A 147 11.81 -11.64 -12.65
N ALA A 148 11.88 -11.29 -11.35
CA ALA A 148 13.09 -11.43 -10.52
C ALA A 148 13.65 -12.85 -10.59
N LYS A 149 12.77 -13.85 -10.39
CA LYS A 149 13.13 -15.26 -10.42
C LYS A 149 13.69 -15.70 -11.78
N TYR A 150 13.09 -15.26 -12.88
CA TYR A 150 13.55 -15.63 -14.22
C TYR A 150 14.85 -14.93 -14.63
N LEU A 151 14.98 -13.67 -14.26
CA LEU A 151 16.18 -12.88 -14.51
C LEU A 151 17.32 -13.22 -13.54
N GLN A 152 17.06 -14.07 -12.54
CA GLN A 152 18.00 -14.46 -11.48
C GLN A 152 18.60 -13.25 -10.75
N VAL A 153 17.75 -12.28 -10.42
CA VAL A 153 18.10 -11.09 -9.64
C VAL A 153 17.27 -11.04 -8.36
N GLU A 154 17.81 -10.40 -7.33
CA GLU A 154 17.07 -10.19 -6.09
C GLU A 154 15.97 -9.14 -6.30
N LEU A 155 14.81 -9.35 -5.67
CA LEU A 155 13.65 -8.46 -5.84
C LEU A 155 13.95 -7.03 -5.37
N GLU A 156 14.82 -6.90 -4.37
CA GLU A 156 15.25 -5.64 -3.78
C GLU A 156 16.13 -4.83 -4.74
N GLU A 157 16.82 -5.48 -5.69
CA GLU A 157 17.74 -4.84 -6.64
C GLU A 157 17.02 -4.33 -7.90
N ILE A 158 15.85 -4.89 -8.21
CA ILE A 158 15.06 -4.59 -9.42
C ILE A 158 14.82 -3.09 -9.61
N GLY A 159 14.48 -2.38 -8.52
CA GLY A 159 14.23 -0.94 -8.55
C GLY A 159 15.41 -0.17 -9.13
N GLU A 160 16.60 -0.38 -8.57
CA GLU A 160 17.84 0.29 -8.97
C GLU A 160 18.38 -0.21 -10.32
N LEU A 161 18.26 -1.52 -10.60
CA LEU A 161 18.59 -2.10 -11.91
C LEU A 161 17.89 -1.34 -13.04
N SER A 162 16.58 -1.15 -12.91
CA SER A 162 15.79 -0.49 -13.96
C SER A 162 16.18 0.97 -14.23
N LEU A 163 16.80 1.66 -13.26
CA LEU A 163 17.22 3.05 -13.41
C LEU A 163 18.45 3.18 -14.32
N ARG A 164 19.19 2.09 -14.52
CA ARG A 164 20.38 2.03 -15.40
C ARG A 164 20.05 1.76 -16.87
N ALA A 165 18.79 1.47 -17.18
CA ALA A 165 18.35 1.16 -18.53
C ALA A 165 18.65 2.29 -19.51
N THR A 166 19.12 1.93 -20.70
CA THR A 166 19.39 2.86 -21.81
C THR A 166 18.51 2.58 -23.03
N HIS A 167 18.08 1.33 -23.19
CA HIS A 167 17.24 0.86 -24.30
C HIS A 167 16.13 -0.05 -23.78
N PRO A 168 15.14 0.48 -23.02
CA PRO A 168 14.12 -0.33 -22.37
C PRO A 168 13.36 -1.24 -23.34
N GLN A 169 13.24 -2.53 -22.99
CA GLN A 169 12.56 -3.49 -23.84
C GLN A 169 11.04 -3.41 -23.68
N PRO A 170 10.24 -3.42 -24.76
CA PRO A 170 8.80 -3.39 -24.64
C PRO A 170 8.27 -4.71 -24.05
N ILE A 171 7.35 -4.59 -23.09
CA ILE A 171 6.57 -5.71 -22.54
C ILE A 171 5.09 -5.46 -22.85
N SER A 172 4.62 -6.04 -23.95
CA SER A 172 3.28 -5.84 -24.52
C SER A 172 2.22 -6.73 -23.89
N SER A 173 2.61 -7.88 -23.35
CA SER A 173 1.66 -8.87 -22.88
C SER A 173 0.83 -8.38 -21.69
N VAL A 174 -0.50 -8.41 -21.86
CA VAL A 174 -1.46 -8.12 -20.78
C VAL A 174 -1.53 -9.27 -19.76
N CYS A 175 -1.23 -10.50 -20.18
CA CYS A 175 -1.22 -11.67 -19.29
C CYS A 175 0.17 -11.86 -18.66
N ALA A 176 0.23 -12.06 -17.34
CA ALA A 176 1.50 -12.27 -16.63
C ALA A 176 2.23 -13.54 -17.09
N VAL A 177 1.51 -14.54 -17.61
CA VAL A 177 2.11 -15.75 -18.18
C VAL A 177 2.74 -15.48 -19.54
N LEU A 178 2.07 -14.69 -20.39
CA LEU A 178 2.62 -14.33 -21.70
C LEU A 178 3.78 -13.33 -21.57
N ALA A 179 3.70 -12.42 -20.60
CA ALA A 179 4.77 -11.48 -20.31
C ALA A 179 6.05 -12.19 -19.83
N GLU A 180 5.92 -13.35 -19.19
CA GLU A 180 7.06 -14.20 -18.85
C GLU A 180 7.76 -14.74 -20.10
N THR A 181 7.01 -15.22 -21.08
CA THR A 181 7.57 -15.65 -22.37
C THR A 181 8.26 -14.49 -23.08
N GLU A 182 7.70 -13.28 -23.05
CA GLU A 182 8.34 -12.08 -23.60
C GLU A 182 9.68 -11.78 -22.91
N ILE A 183 9.74 -11.88 -21.57
CA ILE A 183 10.99 -11.70 -20.80
C ILE A 183 12.04 -12.73 -21.24
N ILE A 184 11.67 -14.01 -21.36
CA ILE A 184 12.60 -15.07 -21.79
C ILE A 184 13.11 -14.80 -23.21
N ASN A 185 12.26 -14.32 -24.11
CA ASN A 185 12.65 -13.99 -25.48
C ASN A 185 13.66 -12.82 -25.50
N HIS A 186 13.45 -11.79 -24.69
CA HIS A 186 14.39 -10.67 -24.56
C HIS A 186 15.75 -11.11 -24.01
N VAL A 187 15.75 -11.97 -22.98
CA VAL A 187 16.99 -12.58 -22.45
C VAL A 187 17.70 -13.39 -23.55
N SER A 188 16.96 -14.22 -24.29
CA SER A 188 17.52 -15.05 -25.37
C SER A 188 18.07 -14.22 -26.53
N ALA A 189 17.50 -13.03 -26.77
CA ALA A 189 17.98 -12.06 -27.75
C ALA A 189 19.20 -11.24 -27.26
N GLY A 190 19.67 -11.47 -26.03
CA GLY A 190 20.83 -10.78 -25.45
C GLY A 190 20.54 -9.38 -24.93
N ALA A 191 19.27 -9.04 -24.66
CA ALA A 191 18.93 -7.74 -24.06
C ALA A 191 19.49 -7.64 -22.63
N ALA A 192 19.94 -6.44 -22.26
CA ALA A 192 20.44 -6.17 -20.93
C ALA A 192 19.32 -6.29 -19.87
N ILE A 193 19.64 -6.80 -18.68
CA ILE A 193 18.65 -7.06 -17.63
C ILE A 193 17.99 -5.75 -17.20
N GLU A 194 18.75 -4.67 -17.04
CA GLU A 194 18.25 -3.33 -16.71
C GLU A 194 17.17 -2.84 -17.70
N ASP A 195 17.38 -3.10 -19.00
CA ASP A 195 16.46 -2.70 -20.06
C ASP A 195 15.16 -3.51 -20.02
N ILE A 196 15.25 -4.81 -19.75
CA ILE A 196 14.08 -5.69 -19.56
C ILE A 196 13.28 -5.24 -18.33
N VAL A 197 13.97 -5.00 -17.21
CA VAL A 197 13.32 -4.57 -15.96
C VAL A 197 12.67 -3.20 -16.11
N ARG A 198 13.30 -2.25 -16.80
CA ARG A 198 12.66 -0.97 -17.12
C ARG A 198 11.43 -1.16 -17.99
N GLY A 199 11.48 -2.09 -18.95
CA GLY A 199 10.32 -2.53 -19.74
C GLY A 199 9.14 -3.00 -18.89
N ILE A 200 9.43 -3.80 -17.87
CA ILE A 200 8.44 -4.30 -16.90
C ILE A 200 7.83 -3.15 -16.10
N HIS A 201 8.64 -2.27 -15.52
CA HIS A 201 8.15 -1.10 -14.77
C HIS A 201 7.31 -0.19 -15.66
N ASN A 202 7.75 0.03 -16.90
CA ASN A 202 7.04 0.81 -17.90
C ASN A 202 5.64 0.24 -18.16
N SER A 203 5.56 -1.06 -18.43
CA SER A 203 4.31 -1.79 -18.66
C SER A 203 3.37 -1.75 -17.44
N LEU A 204 3.90 -1.87 -16.22
CA LEU A 204 3.13 -1.74 -14.99
C LEU A 204 2.60 -0.31 -14.78
N ALA A 205 3.44 0.69 -15.02
CA ALA A 205 3.10 2.09 -14.83
C ALA A 205 2.02 2.53 -15.84
N ASP A 206 2.06 2.09 -17.09
CA ASP A 206 1.01 2.35 -18.09
C ASP A 206 -0.36 1.85 -17.60
N ARG A 207 -0.41 0.64 -17.03
CA ARG A 207 -1.65 0.06 -16.47
C ARG A 207 -2.14 0.85 -15.24
N ALA A 208 -1.23 1.26 -14.36
CA ALA A 208 -1.57 2.06 -13.19
C ALA A 208 -2.15 3.42 -13.57
N VAL A 209 -1.55 4.10 -14.56
CA VAL A 209 -2.05 5.39 -15.08
C VAL A 209 -3.44 5.23 -15.71
N LEU A 210 -3.66 4.17 -16.49
CA LEU A 210 -5.00 3.88 -17.03
C LEU A 210 -6.03 3.67 -15.92
N LEU A 211 -5.66 3.04 -14.81
CA LEU A 211 -6.56 2.85 -13.66
C LEU A 211 -6.86 4.16 -12.94
N LEU A 212 -5.86 5.03 -12.77
CA LEU A 212 -6.00 6.38 -12.23
C LEU A 212 -6.96 7.24 -13.08
N ARG A 213 -6.82 7.20 -14.41
CA ARG A 213 -7.74 7.89 -15.33
C ARG A 213 -9.19 7.44 -15.16
N ARG A 214 -9.44 6.15 -14.91
CA ARG A 214 -10.81 5.63 -14.67
C ARG A 214 -11.44 6.13 -13.36
N VAL A 215 -10.66 6.68 -12.44
CA VAL A 215 -11.16 7.39 -11.26
C VAL A 215 -11.07 8.91 -11.41
N GLY A 216 -10.94 9.42 -12.64
CA GLY A 216 -10.92 10.86 -12.95
C GLY A 216 -9.65 11.58 -12.48
N ILE A 217 -8.51 10.90 -12.52
CA ILE A 217 -7.19 11.46 -12.24
C ILE A 217 -6.38 11.52 -13.54
N GLY A 218 -6.00 12.73 -13.97
CA GLY A 218 -5.10 12.94 -15.11
C GLY A 218 -5.73 12.89 -16.51
N ASP A 219 -7.04 13.12 -16.66
CA ASP A 219 -7.74 13.12 -17.95
C ASP A 219 -8.08 14.52 -18.51
N GLY A 220 -7.90 15.59 -17.73
CA GLY A 220 -8.16 16.98 -18.15
C GLY A 220 -9.59 17.28 -18.62
N SER A 221 -10.53 16.33 -18.51
CA SER A 221 -11.80 16.34 -19.25
C SER A 221 -13.00 15.94 -18.38
N GLY A 222 -13.13 16.57 -17.22
CA GLY A 222 -14.43 16.65 -16.53
C GLY A 222 -14.38 16.39 -15.02
N GLY A 223 -14.48 17.46 -14.23
CA GLY A 223 -14.90 17.42 -12.82
C GLY A 223 -13.97 16.71 -11.81
N GLY A 224 -12.90 16.04 -12.26
CA GLY A 224 -11.87 15.44 -11.41
C GLY A 224 -10.82 16.46 -10.96
N ALA A 225 -10.31 16.30 -9.74
CA ALA A 225 -9.20 17.12 -9.24
C ALA A 225 -7.95 16.87 -10.09
N GLN A 226 -7.44 17.92 -10.75
CA GLN A 226 -6.11 17.90 -11.35
C GLN A 226 -5.08 17.69 -10.22
N PRO A 227 -4.26 16.63 -10.25
CA PRO A 227 -3.16 16.50 -9.31
C PRO A 227 -2.20 17.66 -9.54
N SER A 228 -2.08 18.53 -8.54
CA SER A 228 -1.02 19.53 -8.50
C SER A 228 0.22 18.91 -7.84
N ALA A 229 1.41 19.41 -8.14
CA ALA A 229 2.63 19.05 -7.41
C ALA A 229 2.48 19.17 -5.87
N SER A 230 1.60 20.07 -5.41
CA SER A 230 1.28 20.27 -3.99
C SER A 230 0.17 19.34 -3.45
N ALA A 231 -0.59 18.68 -4.31
CA ALA A 231 -1.75 17.84 -4.01
C ALA A 231 -1.64 16.52 -4.80
N GLY A 232 -0.71 15.68 -4.37
CA GLY A 232 -0.15 14.59 -5.18
C GLY A 232 -0.87 13.25 -5.06
N ILE A 233 -0.54 12.38 -6.01
CA ILE A 233 -0.83 10.94 -5.96
C ILE A 233 0.11 10.32 -4.92
N VAL A 234 -0.45 9.62 -3.94
CA VAL A 234 0.32 8.85 -2.96
C VAL A 234 0.42 7.41 -3.44
N PHE A 235 1.63 6.90 -3.62
CA PHE A 235 1.88 5.52 -4.01
C PHE A 235 2.26 4.68 -2.81
N ILE A 236 1.47 3.64 -2.54
CA ILE A 236 1.57 2.75 -1.39
C ILE A 236 1.61 1.29 -1.83
N GLY A 237 1.80 0.39 -0.86
CA GLY A 237 1.94 -1.04 -1.10
C GLY A 237 3.39 -1.43 -1.38
N GLY A 238 3.69 -2.73 -1.36
CA GLY A 238 5.07 -3.22 -1.42
C GLY A 238 5.82 -2.85 -2.70
N VAL A 239 5.10 -2.63 -3.81
CA VAL A 239 5.73 -2.22 -5.09
C VAL A 239 6.22 -0.78 -5.04
N ALA A 240 5.69 0.07 -4.14
CA ALA A 240 6.15 1.45 -4.00
C ALA A 240 7.60 1.56 -3.48
N ARG A 241 8.18 0.46 -2.96
CA ARG A 241 9.61 0.35 -2.64
C ARG A 241 10.51 0.37 -3.88
N GLN A 242 9.97 0.01 -5.05
CA GLN A 242 10.73 -0.10 -6.29
C GLN A 242 10.91 1.28 -6.89
N ARG A 243 12.07 1.92 -6.67
CA ARG A 243 12.37 3.27 -7.20
C ARG A 243 12.23 3.37 -8.71
N GLY A 244 12.54 2.29 -9.42
CA GLY A 244 12.25 2.13 -10.84
C GLY A 244 10.79 2.28 -11.24
N MET A 245 9.88 1.71 -10.45
CA MET A 245 8.45 1.86 -10.65
C MET A 245 8.00 3.29 -10.36
N VAL A 246 8.55 3.94 -9.34
CA VAL A 246 8.28 5.35 -9.03
C VAL A 246 8.68 6.23 -10.21
N ALA A 247 9.91 6.09 -10.71
CA ALA A 247 10.39 6.83 -11.88
C ALA A 247 9.50 6.60 -13.11
N ALA A 248 9.16 5.33 -13.40
CA ALA A 248 8.28 4.99 -14.52
C ALA A 248 6.89 5.63 -14.39
N LEU A 249 6.32 5.73 -13.18
CA LEU A 249 5.05 6.42 -12.93
C LEU A 249 5.18 7.93 -13.14
N GLU A 250 6.22 8.56 -12.59
CA GLU A 250 6.46 9.99 -12.71
C GLU A 250 6.65 10.42 -14.17
N GLU A 251 7.41 9.65 -14.96
CA GLU A 251 7.59 9.84 -16.40
C GLU A 251 6.25 9.87 -17.15
N ARG A 252 5.32 8.97 -16.81
CA ARG A 252 4.01 8.85 -17.49
C ARG A 252 2.97 9.84 -17.02
N LEU A 253 3.04 10.22 -15.75
CA LEU A 253 2.13 11.17 -15.14
C LEU A 253 2.57 12.62 -15.40
N GLY A 254 3.86 12.85 -15.70
CA GLY A 254 4.43 14.19 -15.86
C GLY A 254 4.47 14.99 -14.55
N LEU A 255 4.35 14.33 -13.40
CA LEU A 255 4.29 14.93 -12.07
C LEU A 255 4.83 13.96 -11.01
N PRO A 256 5.37 14.49 -9.89
CA PRO A 256 5.97 13.66 -8.86
C PRO A 256 4.93 12.81 -8.11
N VAL A 257 5.32 11.60 -7.74
CA VAL A 257 4.51 10.66 -6.95
C VAL A 257 5.07 10.59 -5.53
N ARG A 258 4.19 10.66 -4.54
CA ARG A 258 4.59 10.68 -3.12
C ARG A 258 4.60 9.27 -2.56
N VAL A 259 5.73 8.83 -2.02
CA VAL A 259 5.86 7.51 -1.38
C VAL A 259 6.11 7.70 0.12
N PRO A 260 5.26 7.17 1.01
CA PRO A 260 5.53 7.18 2.44
C PRO A 260 6.78 6.35 2.77
N PRO A 261 7.56 6.69 3.82
CA PRO A 261 8.75 5.92 4.22
C PRO A 261 8.47 4.43 4.46
N ASP A 262 7.30 4.10 5.02
CA ASP A 262 6.84 2.74 5.30
C ASP A 262 5.64 2.38 4.40
N CYS A 263 5.81 2.54 3.09
CA CYS A 263 4.73 2.46 2.10
C CYS A 263 3.91 1.15 2.15
N GLU A 264 4.50 0.03 2.57
CA GLU A 264 3.80 -1.24 2.73
C GLU A 264 2.90 -1.31 3.97
N PHE A 265 3.12 -0.46 4.97
CA PHE A 265 2.36 -0.45 6.23
C PHE A 265 1.18 0.52 6.20
N VAL A 266 1.02 1.33 5.16
CA VAL A 266 0.04 2.43 5.12
C VAL A 266 -1.39 1.95 5.36
N CYS A 267 -1.77 0.79 4.82
CA CYS A 267 -3.09 0.20 5.08
C CYS A 267 -3.27 -0.19 6.56
N ALA A 268 -2.26 -0.79 7.19
CA ALA A 268 -2.30 -1.13 8.62
C ALA A 268 -2.37 0.13 9.49
N VAL A 269 -1.60 1.19 9.16
CA VAL A 269 -1.66 2.50 9.81
C VAL A 269 -3.06 3.10 9.71
N GLY A 270 -3.65 3.11 8.51
CA GLY A 270 -5.00 3.61 8.31
C GLY A 270 -6.05 2.84 9.10
N ALA A 271 -5.93 1.51 9.17
CA ALA A 271 -6.81 0.68 9.98
C ALA A 271 -6.69 1.03 11.47
N ALA A 272 -5.47 1.14 12.00
CA ALA A 272 -5.25 1.55 13.38
C ALA A 272 -5.78 2.96 13.66
N LEU A 273 -5.67 3.91 12.72
CA LEU A 273 -6.17 5.29 12.90
C LEU A 273 -7.69 5.32 13.00
N LEU A 274 -8.37 4.50 12.19
CA LEU A 274 -9.82 4.36 12.22
C LEU A 274 -10.27 3.57 13.46
N GLY A 275 -9.48 2.58 13.87
CA GLY A 275 -9.64 1.86 15.14
C GLY A 275 -9.57 2.80 16.33
N LEU A 276 -8.54 3.65 16.40
CA LEU A 276 -8.38 4.67 17.45
C LEU A 276 -9.56 5.63 17.48
N HIS A 277 -9.97 6.14 16.31
CA HIS A 277 -11.13 7.03 16.22
C HIS A 277 -12.41 6.35 16.74
N ARG A 278 -12.64 5.07 16.41
CA ARG A 278 -13.82 4.34 16.87
C ARG A 278 -13.74 4.02 18.37
N TRP A 279 -12.58 3.59 18.86
CA TRP A 279 -12.35 3.30 20.27
C TRP A 279 -12.61 4.54 21.13
N ARG A 280 -12.09 5.71 20.75
CA ARG A 280 -12.35 6.99 21.45
C ARG A 280 -13.85 7.28 21.56
N ARG A 281 -14.60 7.15 20.47
CA ARG A 281 -16.06 7.37 20.49
C ARG A 281 -16.81 6.40 21.39
N LEU A 282 -16.40 5.13 21.43
CA LEU A 282 -17.00 4.13 22.32
C LEU A 282 -16.69 4.45 23.79
N TYR A 283 -15.45 4.89 24.09
CA TYR A 283 -15.01 5.23 25.44
C TYR A 283 -15.65 6.52 25.97
N GLU A 284 -15.77 7.56 25.13
CA GLU A 284 -16.49 8.81 25.43
C GLU A 284 -17.97 8.55 25.75
N THR A 285 -18.62 7.64 25.02
CA THR A 285 -20.04 7.30 25.24
C THR A 285 -20.26 6.43 26.50
N SER A 286 -19.21 5.78 26.99
CA SER A 286 -19.27 4.86 28.14
C SER A 286 -18.84 5.52 29.46
N SER A 287 -18.30 6.74 29.42
CA SER A 287 -17.94 7.51 30.61
C SER A 287 -19.18 8.24 31.12
N PRO A 288 -19.68 7.98 32.34
CA PRO A 288 -20.85 8.66 32.86
C PRO A 288 -20.57 10.16 32.87
N SER A 289 -21.48 10.94 32.30
CA SER A 289 -21.48 12.41 32.43
C SER A 289 -21.46 12.72 33.92
N SER A 290 -20.32 13.24 34.39
CA SER A 290 -20.14 13.79 35.73
C SER A 290 -21.14 14.89 36.01
#